data_AF-B1T4P7-F1
#
_entry.id   AF-B1T4P7-F1
#
_cell.length_a   1.000
_cell.length_b   1.000
_cell.length_c   1.000
_cell.angle_alpha   90.00
_cell.angle_beta   90.00
_cell.angle_gamma   90.00
#
_symmetry.space_group_name_H-M   'P 1'
#
loop_
_entity.id
_entity.type
_entity.pdbx_description
1 polymer ?
#
loop_
_entity_poly.entity_id
_entity_poly.type
_entity_poly.pdbx_seq_one_letter_code
_entity_poly.pdbx_strand_id
1 'polypeptide(L)' 'MKADGRLDRNWLKGALGDAIHAVRCGAGHNLRMILRKLRLLYALILVALLSVTTAALSAA' A
#
# COMPACT_ATOMS: atom_id res chain seq x y z
N MET A 1 3.27 19.31 9.36
CA MET A 1 3.35 18.25 8.32
C MET A 1 3.05 16.91 8.99
N LYS A 2 2.19 16.05 8.41
CA LYS A 2 1.87 14.74 9.00
C LYS A 2 3.13 13.87 9.08
N ALA A 3 3.44 13.29 10.25
CA ALA A 3 4.67 12.51 10.48
C ALA A 3 4.78 11.24 9.60
N ASP A 4 3.66 10.82 8.98
CA ASP A 4 3.51 9.61 8.17
C ASP A 4 4.34 9.57 6.87
N GLY A 5 4.95 10.71 6.52
CA GLY A 5 5.82 10.85 5.35
C GLY A 5 7.10 10.01 5.48
N ARG A 6 7.60 9.76 6.70
CA ARG A 6 8.97 9.24 6.94
C ARG A 6 10.07 10.21 6.46
N LEU A 7 9.82 11.50 6.60
CA LEU A 7 10.79 12.57 6.30
C LEU A 7 12.03 12.53 7.19
N ASP A 8 11.90 12.00 8.41
CA ASP A 8 12.97 11.77 9.39
C ASP A 8 14.19 11.03 8.81
N ARG A 9 13.97 10.16 7.81
CA ARG A 9 15.01 9.29 7.26
C ARG A 9 15.68 9.87 6.02
N ASN A 10 15.97 11.16 5.99
CA ASN A 10 16.73 11.75 4.89
C ASN A 10 18.24 11.56 5.11
N TRP A 11 18.88 10.76 4.26
CA TRP A 11 20.34 10.58 4.24
C TRP A 11 21.03 11.46 3.18
N LEU A 12 20.25 12.19 2.37
CA LEU A 12 20.76 13.12 1.35
C LEU A 12 21.09 14.46 2.01
N LYS A 13 22.25 15.01 1.69
CA LYS A 13 22.73 16.28 2.27
C LYS A 13 22.19 17.48 1.49
N GLY A 14 21.82 18.53 2.22
CA GLY A 14 21.47 19.84 1.69
C GLY A 14 20.05 19.94 1.13
N ALA A 15 19.64 21.18 0.81
CA ALA A 15 18.27 21.52 0.44
C ALA A 15 17.74 20.76 -0.78
N LEU A 16 18.61 20.44 -1.75
CA LEU A 16 18.24 19.60 -2.89
C LEU A 16 17.86 18.18 -2.44
N GLY A 17 18.64 17.61 -1.52
CA GLY A 17 18.38 16.29 -0.95
C GLY A 17 17.07 16.25 -0.17
N ASP A 18 16.81 17.28 0.63
CA ASP A 18 15.55 17.44 1.38
C ASP A 18 14.32 17.52 0.45
N ALA A 19 14.43 18.30 -0.63
CA ALA A 19 13.35 18.44 -1.63
C ALA A 19 13.05 17.09 -2.32
N ILE A 20 14.08 16.38 -2.77
CA ILE A 20 13.93 15.07 -3.42
C ILE A 20 13.33 14.05 -2.43
N HIS A 21 13.82 14.03 -1.18
CA HIS A 21 13.30 13.14 -0.16
C HIS A 21 11.83 13.43 0.14
N ALA A 22 11.43 14.71 0.22
CA ALA A 22 10.04 15.10 0.45
C ALA A 22 9.10 14.63 -0.66
N VAL A 23 9.48 14.83 -1.92
CA VAL A 23 8.71 14.34 -3.08
C VAL A 23 8.56 12.82 -3.04
N ARG A 24 9.66 12.09 -2.84
CA ARG A 24 9.65 10.63 -2.79
C ARG A 24 8.85 10.09 -1.60
N CYS A 25 8.96 10.72 -0.43
CA CYS A 25 8.23 10.26 0.76
C CYS A 25 6.71 10.49 0.60
N GLY A 26 6.32 11.62 -0.02
CA GLY A 26 4.93 11.90 -0.40
C GLY A 26 4.40 10.89 -1.43
N ALA A 27 5.13 10.66 -2.51
CA ALA A 27 4.79 9.65 -3.52
C ALA A 27 4.67 8.25 -2.88
N GLY A 28 5.63 7.88 -2.03
CA GLY A 28 5.62 6.62 -1.30
C GLY A 28 4.41 6.49 -0.35
N HIS A 29 3.94 7.58 0.25
CA HIS A 29 2.73 7.57 1.07
C HIS A 29 1.48 7.25 0.23
N ASN A 30 1.34 7.87 -0.95
CA ASN A 30 0.24 7.58 -1.87
C ASN A 30 0.28 6.11 -2.35
N LEU A 31 1.45 5.60 -2.71
CA LEU A 31 1.62 4.20 -3.09
C LEU A 31 1.23 3.24 -1.96
N ARG A 32 1.59 3.54 -0.70
CA ARG A 32 1.17 2.72 0.46
C ARG A 32 -0.35 2.67 0.59
N MET A 33 -1.06 3.78 0.35
CA MET A 33 -2.52 3.80 0.39
C MET A 33 -3.16 2.96 -0.73
N ILE A 34 -2.63 3.05 -1.94
CA ILE A 34 -3.09 2.24 -3.08
C ILE A 34 -2.88 0.76 -2.80
N LEU A 35 -1.67 0.37 -2.36
CA LEU A 35 -1.36 -1.02 -2.03
C LEU A 35 -2.21 -1.58 -0.89
N ARG A 36 -2.60 -0.77 0.11
CA ARG A 36 -3.54 -1.19 1.16
C ARG A 36 -4.92 -1.53 0.59
N LYS A 37 -5.45 -0.69 -0.31
CA LYS A 37 -6.73 -0.95 -0.99
C LYS A 37 -6.66 -2.19 -1.89
N LEU A 38 -5.57 -2.33 -2.64
CA LEU A 38 -5.36 -3.51 -3.49
C LEU A 38 -5.24 -4.81 -2.67
N ARG A 39 -4.55 -4.78 -1.53
CA ARG A 39 -4.49 -5.94 -0.62
C ARG A 39 -5.86 -6.34 -0.09
N LEU A 40 -6.71 -5.37 0.25
CA LEU A 40 -8.08 -5.65 0.67
C LEU A 40 -8.89 -6.27 -0.47
N LEU A 41 -8.83 -5.69 -1.67
CA LEU A 41 -9.51 -6.22 -2.84
C LEU A 41 -9.08 -7.66 -3.15
N TYR A 42 -7.77 -7.92 -3.11
CA TYR A 42 -7.22 -9.26 -3.34
C TYR A 42 -7.72 -10.27 -2.31
N ALA A 43 -7.77 -9.89 -1.02
CA ALA A 43 -8.32 -10.74 0.03
C ALA A 43 -9.81 -11.04 -0.19
N LEU A 44 -10.61 -10.04 -0.60
CA LEU A 44 -12.03 -10.24 -0.90
C LEU A 44 -12.24 -11.18 -2.09
N ILE A 45 -11.45 -11.02 -3.17
CA ILE A 45 -11.50 -11.92 -4.32
C ILE A 45 -11.14 -13.34 -3.91
N LEU A 46 -10.08 -13.52 -3.11
CA LEU A 46 -9.66 -14.83 -2.64
C LEU A 46 -10.75 -15.51 -1.79
N VAL A 47 -11.36 -14.77 -0.86
CA VAL A 47 -12.48 -15.28 -0.04
C VAL A 47 -13.68 -15.65 -0.91
N ALA A 48 -14.04 -14.81 -1.89
CA ALA A 48 -15.13 -15.10 -2.80
C ALA A 48 -14.88 -16.37 -3.62
N LEU A 49 -13.67 -16.54 -4.17
CA LEU A 49 -13.28 -17.73 -4.92
C LEU A 49 -13.34 -18.98 -4.05
N LEU A 50 -12.79 -18.94 -2.83
CA LEU A 50 -12.86 -20.05 -1.87
C LEU A 50 -14.31 -20.38 -1.47
N SER A 51 -15.16 -19.36 -1.32
CA SER A 51 -16.57 -19.56 -1.00
C SER A 51 -17.33 -20.23 -2.14
N VAL A 52 -17.01 -19.86 -3.39
CA VAL A 52 -17.61 -20.50 -4.58
C VAL A 52 -17.16 -21.95 -4.72
N THR A 53 -15.86 -22.25 -4.51
CA THR A 53 -15.38 -23.63 -4.61
C THR A 53 -15.93 -24.52 -3.51
N THR A 54 -16.06 -24.02 -2.28
CA THR A 54 -16.67 -24.77 -1.17
C THR A 54 -18.16 -25.03 -1.38
N ALA A 55 -18.91 -24.03 -1.87
CA ALA A 55 -20.32 -24.22 -2.22
C ALA A 55 -20.50 -25.25 -3.35
N ALA A 56 -19.66 -25.20 -4.38
CA ALA A 56 -19.70 -26.17 -5.49
C ALA A 56 -19.38 -27.61 -5.02
N LEU A 57 -18.39 -27.77 -4.14
CA LEU A 57 -18.06 -29.08 -3.56
C LEU A 57 -19.19 -29.61 -2.66
N SER A 58 -19.89 -28.74 -1.93
CA SER A 58 -21.04 -29.15 -1.10
C SER A 58 -22.29 -29.51 -1.90
N ALA A 59 -22.36 -29.11 -3.18
CA ALA A 59 -23.50 -29.37 -4.06
C ALA A 59 -23.30 -30.59 -4.97
N ALA A 60 -22.09 -31.17 -4.99
CA ALA A 60 -21.74 -32.39 -5.71
C ALA A 60 -21.84 -33.61 -4.79
#